data_AF-Q945D2-F1
#
_entry.id   AF-Q945D2-F1
#
_cell.length_a   1.000
_cell.length_b   1.000
_cell.length_c   1.000
_cell.angle_alpha   90.00
_cell.angle_beta   90.00
_cell.angle_gamma   90.00
#
_symmetry.space_group_name_H-M   'P 1'
#
loop_
_entity.id
_entity.type
_entity.pdbx_description
1 polymer ?
#
loop_
_entity_poly.entity_id
_entity_poly.type
_entity_poly.pdbx_seq_one_letter_code
_entity_poly.pdbx_strand_id
1 'polypeptide(L)'
;VDAVRYIKLLRAIFVPSQGVSEMMEIHGETHDSLMSYTEFLVMLDDPDWGFGIMPTLLKLETGDRNRHGQHVCSVCRYPIIGSRFKEMKSHFSLCNQCYSEGKVPSTYKLEEYRFKEYGSEAEAMKDKCHVL
;
A
#
# COMPACT_ATOMS: atom_id res chain seq x y z
N VAL A 1 -11.18 -25.19 2.92
CA VAL A 1 -10.44 -25.76 1.75
C VAL A 1 -9.54 -24.72 1.06
N ASP A 2 -9.78 -23.41 1.22
CA ASP A 2 -9.07 -22.38 0.44
C ASP A 2 -7.77 -21.85 1.10
N ALA A 3 -7.84 -21.45 2.37
CA ALA A 3 -6.73 -20.79 3.07
C ALA A 3 -5.44 -21.63 3.11
N VAL A 4 -5.55 -22.95 3.33
CA VAL A 4 -4.38 -23.86 3.36
C VAL A 4 -3.67 -23.90 2.00
N ARG A 5 -4.42 -23.91 0.90
CA ARG A 5 -3.86 -23.91 -0.46
C ARG A 5 -3.20 -22.57 -0.76
N TYR A 6 -3.83 -21.48 -0.34
CA TYR A 6 -3.30 -20.13 -0.50
C TYR A 6 -2.01 -19.91 0.30
N ILE A 7 -1.98 -20.34 1.57
CA ILE A 7 -0.79 -20.26 2.44
C ILE A 7 0.36 -21.10 1.85
N LYS A 8 0.08 -22.31 1.37
CA LYS A 8 1.10 -23.15 0.70
C LYS A 8 1.68 -22.48 -0.54
N LEU A 9 0.84 -21.84 -1.36
CA LEU A 9 1.29 -21.11 -2.54
C LEU A 9 2.17 -19.92 -2.16
N LEU A 10 1.75 -19.12 -1.17
CA LEU A 10 2.54 -17.99 -0.68
C LEU A 10 3.89 -18.46 -0.13
N ARG A 11 3.95 -19.57 0.62
CA ARG A 11 5.21 -20.09 1.17
C ARG A 11 6.16 -20.50 0.06
N ALA A 12 5.66 -21.15 -0.99
CA ALA A 12 6.48 -21.54 -2.14
C ALA A 12 7.07 -20.34 -2.91
N ILE A 13 6.42 -19.17 -2.86
CA ILE A 13 6.88 -17.94 -3.53
C ILE A 13 7.89 -17.18 -2.66
N PHE A 14 7.62 -17.06 -1.35
CA PHE A 14 8.36 -16.17 -0.46
C PHE A 14 9.45 -16.85 0.39
N VAL A 15 9.39 -18.18 0.57
CA VAL A 15 10.39 -18.95 1.34
C VAL A 15 11.20 -19.82 0.37
N PRO A 16 12.45 -19.45 0.04
CA PRO A 16 13.27 -20.21 -0.90
C PRO A 16 13.51 -21.63 -0.40
N SER A 17 13.34 -22.63 -1.27
CA SER A 17 13.43 -24.07 -0.98
C SER A 17 14.83 -24.58 -0.64
N GLN A 18 15.79 -23.71 -0.30
CA GLN A 18 17.13 -24.10 0.09
C GLN A 18 17.28 -24.02 1.62
N GLY A 19 16.91 -25.12 2.30
CA GLY A 19 17.42 -25.39 3.64
C GLY A 19 16.45 -25.95 4.68
N VAL A 20 15.13 -25.97 4.44
CA VAL A 20 14.18 -26.40 5.49
C VAL A 20 13.72 -27.83 5.23
N SER A 21 14.56 -28.76 5.68
CA SER A 21 14.22 -30.17 5.83
C SER A 21 13.12 -30.32 6.89
N GLU A 22 12.03 -30.99 6.52
CA GLU A 22 11.33 -31.93 7.42
C GLU A 22 10.74 -31.40 8.76
N MET A 23 10.42 -30.11 8.91
CA MET A 23 9.73 -29.63 10.12
C MET A 23 8.58 -28.68 9.80
N MET A 24 7.47 -29.22 9.27
CA MET A 24 6.18 -28.57 9.52
C MET A 24 5.03 -29.56 9.34
N GLU A 25 4.91 -30.51 10.27
CA GLU A 25 3.64 -31.16 10.53
C GLU A 25 2.66 -30.08 11.03
N ILE A 26 1.90 -29.51 10.08
CA ILE A 26 0.83 -28.56 10.41
C ILE A 26 -0.25 -29.37 11.09
N HIS A 27 -0.31 -29.24 12.41
CA HIS A 27 -1.29 -29.86 13.29
C HIS A 27 -2.68 -29.64 12.71
N GLY A 28 -3.29 -30.74 12.26
CA GLY A 28 -4.56 -30.72 11.56
C GLY A 28 -5.69 -30.54 12.56
N GLU A 29 -6.16 -29.30 12.73
CA GLU A 29 -7.50 -29.06 13.24
C GLU A 29 -8.21 -28.01 12.36
N THR A 30 -9.18 -28.53 11.60
CA THR A 30 -10.10 -27.75 10.77
C THR A 30 -11.18 -27.19 11.67
N HIS A 31 -10.94 -26.04 12.28
CA HIS A 31 -12.02 -25.21 12.81
C HIS A 31 -12.25 -24.04 11.86
N ASP A 32 -13.50 -23.59 11.75
CA ASP A 32 -13.89 -22.28 11.20
C ASP A 32 -13.14 -21.19 11.99
N SER A 33 -11.87 -21.00 11.65
CA SER A 33 -10.92 -20.34 12.53
C SER A 33 -10.98 -18.85 12.30
N LEU A 34 -11.58 -18.15 13.25
CA LEU A 34 -11.31 -16.74 13.49
C LEU A 34 -9.87 -16.62 13.98
N MET A 35 -8.92 -16.66 13.04
CA MET A 35 -7.50 -16.39 13.32
C MET A 35 -7.40 -15.06 14.06
N SER A 36 -6.82 -15.07 15.25
CA SER A 36 -6.58 -13.84 16.01
C SER A 36 -5.56 -12.96 15.30
N TYR A 37 -5.59 -11.65 15.57
CA TYR A 37 -4.62 -10.72 15.00
C TYR A 37 -3.16 -11.13 15.31
N THR A 38 -2.91 -11.67 16.50
CA THR A 38 -1.59 -12.16 16.90
C THR A 38 -1.16 -13.37 16.08
N GLU A 39 -2.03 -14.34 15.85
CA GLU A 39 -1.75 -15.50 15.00
C GLU A 39 -1.52 -15.09 13.53
N PHE A 40 -2.28 -14.10 13.05
CA PHE A 40 -2.07 -13.51 11.74
C PHE A 40 -0.70 -12.84 11.62
N LEU A 41 -0.29 -12.06 12.63
CA LEU A 41 1.03 -11.43 12.66
C LEU A 41 2.17 -12.46 12.67
N VAL A 42 2.06 -13.52 13.47
CA VAL A 42 3.06 -14.60 13.49
C VAL A 42 3.13 -15.29 12.13
N MET A 43 1.98 -15.61 11.51
CA MET A 43 1.96 -16.18 10.16
C MET A 43 2.62 -15.25 9.13
N LEU A 44 2.51 -13.93 9.29
CA LEU A 44 2.98 -12.96 8.31
C LEU A 44 4.45 -12.58 8.48
N ASP A 45 4.91 -12.44 9.73
CA ASP A 45 6.19 -11.79 10.06
C ASP A 45 7.23 -12.73 10.66
N ASP A 46 6.85 -13.91 11.15
CA ASP A 46 7.83 -14.86 11.67
C ASP A 46 8.76 -15.31 10.52
N PRO A 47 10.08 -15.13 10.64
CA PRO A 47 11.04 -15.45 9.59
C PRO A 47 11.30 -16.96 9.44
N ASP A 48 11.00 -17.74 10.48
CA ASP A 48 11.26 -19.19 10.53
C ASP A 48 9.98 -20.00 10.22
N TRP A 49 8.81 -19.51 10.64
CA TRP A 49 7.51 -20.21 10.55
C TRP A 49 6.44 -19.46 9.76
N GLY A 50 6.65 -18.17 9.52
CA GLY A 50 5.75 -17.26 8.79
C GLY A 50 6.24 -16.95 7.38
N PHE A 51 5.86 -15.79 6.84
CA PHE A 51 6.34 -15.32 5.54
C PHE A 51 7.50 -14.33 5.65
N GLY A 52 7.81 -13.83 6.86
CA GLY A 52 8.87 -12.85 7.09
C GLY A 52 8.75 -11.56 6.25
N ILE A 53 7.52 -11.16 5.88
CA ILE A 53 7.34 -10.09 4.87
C ILE A 53 7.28 -8.67 5.44
N MET A 54 7.10 -8.47 6.75
CA MET A 54 6.93 -7.10 7.29
C MET A 54 8.13 -6.20 7.00
N PRO A 55 9.40 -6.66 7.07
CA PRO A 55 10.54 -5.81 6.69
C PRO A 55 10.46 -5.34 5.23
N THR A 56 9.95 -6.19 4.33
CA THR A 56 9.75 -5.84 2.92
C THR A 56 8.59 -4.87 2.75
N LEU A 57 7.47 -5.11 3.43
CA LEU A 57 6.32 -4.19 3.44
C LEU A 57 6.70 -2.80 3.97
N LEU A 58 7.47 -2.74 5.06
CA LEU A 58 7.97 -1.48 5.63
C LEU A 58 8.87 -0.72 4.67
N LYS A 59 9.75 -1.42 3.93
CA LYS A 59 10.59 -0.80 2.89
C LYS A 59 9.75 -0.26 1.74
N LEU A 60 8.73 -1.02 1.30
CA LEU A 60 7.80 -0.59 0.25
C LEU A 60 6.98 0.63 0.70
N GLU A 61 6.43 0.62 1.92
CA GLU A 61 5.67 1.74 2.49
C GLU A 61 6.56 2.98 2.61
N THR A 62 7.79 2.83 3.11
CA THR A 62 8.76 3.94 3.20
C THR A 62 9.08 4.51 1.82
N GLY A 63 9.28 3.64 0.82
CA GLY A 63 9.46 4.03 -0.58
C GLY A 63 8.28 4.83 -1.11
N ASP A 64 7.05 4.37 -0.88
CA ASP A 64 5.83 5.02 -1.36
C ASP A 64 5.58 6.37 -0.70
N ARG A 65 5.85 6.50 0.61
CA ARG A 65 5.75 7.77 1.34
C ARG A 65 6.74 8.82 0.83
N ASN A 66 7.85 8.39 0.25
CA ASN A 66 8.86 9.28 -0.31
C ASN A 66 8.56 9.69 -1.76
N ARG A 67 7.67 9.00 -2.48
CA ARG A 67 7.39 9.28 -3.90
C ARG A 67 6.84 10.66 -4.13
N HIS A 68 5.93 11.12 -3.27
CA HIS A 68 5.30 12.44 -3.37
C HIS A 68 5.89 13.46 -2.39
N GLY A 69 7.06 13.21 -1.80
CA GLY A 69 7.53 14.03 -0.69
C GLY A 69 6.47 14.12 0.44
N GLN A 70 6.53 15.17 1.25
CA GLN A 70 5.59 15.35 2.37
C GLN A 70 4.21 15.91 1.94
N HIS A 71 3.73 15.63 0.72
CA HIS A 71 2.41 16.09 0.28
C HIS A 71 1.29 15.37 1.03
N VAL A 72 0.28 16.15 1.40
CA VAL A 72 -0.86 15.69 2.21
C VAL A 72 -2.15 15.89 1.44
N CYS A 73 -3.06 14.92 1.54
CA CYS A 73 -4.39 15.02 0.95
C CYS A 73 -5.16 16.18 1.57
N SER A 74 -5.72 17.04 0.74
CA SER A 74 -6.43 18.25 1.17
C SER A 74 -7.80 17.96 1.81
N VAL A 75 -8.30 16.73 1.68
CA VAL A 75 -9.56 16.28 2.29
C VAL A 75 -9.30 15.51 3.58
N CYS A 76 -8.64 14.34 3.51
CA CYS A 76 -8.48 13.46 4.67
C CYS A 76 -7.27 13.81 5.55
N ARG A 77 -6.42 14.76 5.13
CA ARG A 77 -5.22 15.21 5.85
C ARG A 77 -4.15 14.14 6.09
N TYR A 78 -4.27 12.96 5.46
CA TYR A 78 -3.21 11.95 5.47
C TYR A 78 -2.16 12.20 4.37
N PRO A 79 -0.90 11.77 4.60
CA PRO A 79 0.12 11.74 3.55
C PRO A 79 -0.38 11.01 2.30
N ILE A 80 -0.01 11.51 1.12
CA ILE A 80 -0.40 10.87 -0.14
C ILE A 80 0.57 9.73 -0.46
N ILE A 81 0.05 8.51 -0.45
CA ILE A 81 0.74 7.28 -0.79
C ILE A 81 0.15 6.76 -2.12
N GLY A 82 1.00 6.29 -3.03
CA GLY A 82 0.57 5.94 -4.39
C GLY A 82 0.22 7.19 -5.22
N SER A 83 -0.75 7.10 -6.14
CA SER A 83 -1.09 8.22 -7.04
C SER A 83 -1.52 9.50 -6.32
N ARG A 84 -0.97 10.62 -6.77
CA ARG A 84 -1.37 11.98 -6.38
C ARG A 84 -2.18 12.67 -7.48
N PHE A 85 -3.41 13.05 -7.17
CA PHE A 85 -4.28 13.81 -8.06
C PHE A 85 -4.21 15.29 -7.69
N LYS A 86 -3.50 16.09 -8.49
CA LYS A 86 -3.36 17.53 -8.28
C LYS A 86 -4.38 18.28 -9.12
N GLU A 87 -5.17 19.14 -8.48
CA GLU A 87 -6.07 20.04 -9.19
C GLU A 87 -5.26 21.19 -9.81
N MET A 88 -5.53 21.51 -11.08
CA MET A 88 -4.65 22.38 -11.87
C MET A 88 -4.91 23.88 -11.67
N LYS A 89 -6.09 24.29 -11.17
CA LYS A 89 -6.43 25.71 -10.97
C LYS A 89 -6.10 26.21 -9.56
N SER A 90 -6.48 25.44 -8.55
CA SER A 90 -6.41 25.73 -7.11
C SER A 90 -5.27 24.97 -6.43
N HIS A 91 -4.58 24.09 -7.16
CA HIS A 91 -3.34 23.42 -6.75
C HIS A 91 -3.41 22.52 -5.50
N PHE A 92 -4.62 22.23 -5.00
CA PHE A 92 -4.78 21.23 -3.95
C PHE A 92 -4.54 19.81 -4.49
N SER A 93 -4.17 18.89 -3.60
CA SER A 93 -3.89 17.50 -3.96
C SER A 93 -4.79 16.54 -3.19
N LEU A 94 -5.21 15.47 -3.86
CA LEU A 94 -5.99 14.38 -3.29
C LEU A 94 -5.21 13.07 -3.39
N CYS A 95 -5.40 12.21 -2.39
CA CYS A 95 -5.06 10.79 -2.54
C CYS A 95 -6.07 10.08 -3.42
N ASN A 96 -5.71 8.90 -3.92
CA ASN A 96 -6.57 8.07 -4.76
C ASN A 96 -7.98 7.88 -4.18
N GLN A 97 -8.08 7.52 -2.90
CA GLN A 97 -9.38 7.27 -2.27
C GLN A 97 -10.30 8.51 -2.31
N CYS A 98 -9.81 9.68 -1.91
CA CYS A 98 -10.63 10.89 -1.92
C CYS A 98 -10.99 11.33 -3.34
N TYR A 99 -10.09 11.15 -4.30
CA TYR A 99 -10.36 11.43 -5.71
C TYR A 99 -11.44 10.51 -6.28
N SER A 100 -11.33 9.19 -6.10
CA SER A 100 -12.31 8.21 -6.59
C SER A 100 -13.69 8.37 -5.96
N GLU A 101 -13.77 8.85 -4.72
CA GLU A 101 -15.02 9.17 -4.04
C GLU A 101 -15.60 10.54 -4.43
N GLY A 102 -14.93 11.30 -5.32
CA GLY A 102 -15.37 12.62 -5.74
C GLY A 102 -15.29 13.68 -4.64
N LYS A 103 -14.49 13.46 -3.60
CA LYS A 103 -14.36 14.39 -2.48
C LYS A 103 -13.46 15.56 -2.87
N VAL A 104 -13.92 16.77 -2.57
CA VAL A 104 -13.17 18.01 -2.78
C VAL A 104 -13.18 18.87 -1.51
N PRO A 105 -12.13 19.65 -1.23
CA PRO A 105 -12.12 20.54 -0.07
C PRO A 105 -13.24 21.57 -0.16
N SER A 106 -13.95 21.81 0.94
CA SER A 106 -15.07 22.78 0.98
C SER A 106 -14.65 24.22 0.67
N THR A 107 -13.36 24.54 0.86
CA THR A 107 -12.78 25.85 0.59
C THR A 107 -12.62 26.16 -0.90
N TYR A 108 -12.65 25.15 -1.77
CA TYR A 108 -12.37 25.30 -3.20
C TYR A 108 -13.54 24.83 -4.06
N LYS A 109 -14.79 25.25 -3.74
CA LYS A 109 -15.96 24.87 -4.53
C LYS A 109 -15.93 25.48 -5.94
N LEU A 110 -15.72 24.63 -6.94
CA LEU A 110 -15.84 24.95 -8.37
C LEU A 110 -16.95 24.12 -9.00
N GLU A 111 -17.52 24.61 -10.11
CA GLU A 111 -18.46 23.84 -10.93
C GLU A 111 -17.78 22.65 -11.63
N GLU A 112 -16.53 22.84 -12.04
CA GLU A 112 -15.73 21.81 -12.72
C GLU A 112 -14.28 21.84 -12.22
N TYR A 113 -13.75 20.66 -11.90
CA TYR A 113 -12.36 20.47 -11.49
C TYR A 113 -11.58 19.75 -12.58
N ARG A 114 -10.31 20.15 -12.78
CA ARG A 114 -9.40 19.44 -13.67
C ARG A 114 -8.20 18.93 -12.88
N PHE A 115 -8.09 17.62 -12.81
CA PHE A 115 -7.01 16.95 -12.10
C PHE A 115 -5.96 16.43 -13.08
N LYS A 116 -4.71 16.46 -12.65
CA LYS A 116 -3.61 15.73 -13.25
C LYS A 116 -3.07 14.71 -12.24
N GLU A 117 -2.91 13.48 -12.69
CA GLU A 117 -2.31 12.41 -11.91
C GLU A 117 -0.79 12.44 -12.01
N TYR A 118 -0.13 12.19 -10.88
CA TYR A 118 1.30 11.99 -10.79
C TYR A 118 1.56 10.73 -9.96
N GLY A 119 2.47 9.87 -10.41
CA GLY A 119 2.95 8.71 -9.65
C GLY A 119 4.19 9.00 -8.80
N SER A 120 4.85 10.16 -9.00
CA SER A 120 5.95 10.66 -8.16
C SER A 120 6.13 12.19 -8.26
N GLU A 121 6.92 12.78 -7.36
CA GLU A 121 7.37 14.17 -7.46
C GLU A 121 8.27 14.39 -8.68
N ALA A 122 9.09 13.41 -9.05
CA ALA A 122 9.95 13.53 -10.23
C ALA A 122 9.12 13.76 -11.50
N GLU A 123 8.00 13.06 -11.66
CA GLU A 123 7.04 13.30 -12.74
C GLU A 123 6.41 14.70 -12.65
N ALA A 124 6.05 15.12 -11.44
CA ALA A 124 5.47 16.44 -11.22
C ALA A 124 6.45 17.60 -11.49
N MET A 125 7.75 17.40 -11.29
CA MET A 125 8.77 18.41 -11.55
C MET A 125 9.00 18.62 -13.05
N LYS A 126 8.79 17.61 -13.90
CA LYS A 126 8.89 17.77 -15.36
C LYS A 126 7.94 18.85 -15.88
N ASP A 127 6.72 18.90 -15.34
CA ASP A 127 5.75 19.95 -15.69
C ASP A 127 6.19 21.37 -15.29
N LYS A 128 7.02 21.50 -14.24
CA LYS A 128 7.54 22.80 -13.79
C LYS A 128 8.73 23.26 -14.62
N CYS A 129 9.58 22.33 -15.09
CA CYS A 129 10.77 22.65 -15.85
C CYS A 129 10.53 22.89 -17.35
N HIS A 130 9.34 22.59 -17.88
CA HIS A 130 8.94 23.00 -19.25
C HIS A 130 8.53 24.48 -19.35
N VAL A 131 8.68 25.26 -18.28
CA VAL A 131 8.32 26.70 -18.21
C VAL A 131 9.57 27.59 -18.04
N LEU A 132 10.76 27.09 -18.36
CA LEU A 132 12.01 27.86 -18.41
C LEU A 132 12.61 27.86 -19.82
#